data_AF-A0A1G4VAH1-F1
#
_entry.id   AF-A0A1G4VAH1-F1
#
_cell.length_a   1.000
_cell.length_b   1.000
_cell.length_c   1.000
_cell.angle_alpha   90.00
_cell.angle_beta   90.00
_cell.angle_gamma   90.00
#
_symmetry.space_group_name_H-M   'P 1'
#
loop_
_entity.id
_entity.type
_entity.pdbx_description
1 polymer ?
#
loop_
_entity_poly.entity_id
_entity_poly.type
_entity_poly.pdbx_seq_one_letter_code
_entity_poly.pdbx_strand_id
1 'polypeptide(L)'
;MTITMAKEERINVRASTRQKQLLAQAAAATGVSISEFMLERALRDAQDAILDQRIFYFTPDEYDAFVAQGEDVAENQAKIQKIMERKAPWES
;
A
#
# COMPACT_ATOMS: atom_id res chain seq x y z
N MET A 1 22.17 20.17 -5.37
CA MET A 1 22.00 20.44 -3.93
C MET A 1 21.09 19.36 -3.39
N THR A 2 21.63 18.28 -2.84
CA THR A 2 20.83 17.17 -2.29
C THR A 2 20.36 17.59 -0.90
N ILE A 3 19.05 17.84 -0.75
CA ILE A 3 18.46 18.11 0.55
C ILE A 3 18.39 16.78 1.28
N THR A 4 19.35 16.52 2.17
CA THR A 4 19.22 15.45 3.16
C THR A 4 18.13 15.90 4.14
N MET A 5 16.88 15.47 3.91
CA MET A 5 15.80 15.74 4.86
C MET A 5 16.17 15.09 6.19
N ALA A 6 16.27 15.90 7.24
CA ALA A 6 16.56 15.41 8.58
C ALA A 6 15.44 14.44 9.01
N LYS A 7 15.81 13.29 9.59
CA LYS A 7 14.86 12.34 10.18
C LYS A 7 14.37 12.89 11.53
N GLU A 8 13.46 13.87 11.48
CA GLU A 8 12.99 14.60 12.66
C GLU A 8 11.85 13.87 13.40
N GLU A 9 11.07 13.06 12.68
CA GLU A 9 9.95 12.31 13.27
C GLU A 9 10.40 11.04 13.99
N ARG A 10 9.84 10.81 15.19
CA ARG A 10 10.14 9.64 16.03
C ARG A 10 9.03 8.60 15.93
N ILE A 11 9.40 7.37 15.56
CA ILE A 11 8.51 6.21 15.59
C ILE A 11 8.86 5.37 16.83
N ASN A 12 7.95 5.28 17.79
CA ASN A 12 8.14 4.52 19.03
C ASN A 12 7.46 3.15 18.92
N VAL A 13 8.24 2.06 19.00
CA VAL A 13 7.73 0.69 18.90
C VAL A 13 8.15 -0.11 20.14
N ARG A 14 7.21 -0.89 20.69
CA ARG A 14 7.50 -1.84 21.78
C ARG A 14 7.86 -3.20 21.20
N ALA A 15 8.89 -3.84 21.76
CA ALA A 15 9.30 -5.18 21.39
C ALA A 15 9.76 -5.95 22.64
N SER A 16 9.52 -7.26 22.64
CA SER A 16 10.10 -8.17 23.63
C SER A 16 11.62 -8.28 23.45
N THR A 17 12.31 -8.79 24.48
CA THR A 17 13.75 -9.04 24.43
C THR A 17 14.13 -9.94 23.26
N ARG A 18 13.35 -11.01 23.03
CA ARG A 18 13.58 -11.96 21.92
C ARG A 18 13.46 -11.29 20.55
N GLN A 19 12.42 -10.45 20.36
CA GLN A 19 12.25 -9.71 19.11
C GLN A 19 13.41 -8.73 18.88
N LYS A 20 13.82 -7.98 19.91
CA LYS A 20 14.96 -7.05 19.82
C LYS A 20 16.27 -7.78 19.46
N GLN A 21 16.51 -8.95 20.06
CA GLN A 21 17.70 -9.76 19.75
C GLN A 21 17.71 -10.26 18.31
N LEU A 22 16.56 -10.71 17.80
CA LEU A 22 16.44 -11.13 16.41
C LEU A 22 16.70 -9.97 15.44
N LEU A 23 16.11 -8.81 15.71
CA LEU A 23 16.32 -7.59 14.90
C LEU A 23 17.79 -7.14 14.95
N ALA A 24 18.45 -7.25 16.10
CA ALA A 24 19.87 -6.95 16.23
C ALA A 24 20.75 -7.85 15.36
N GLN A 25 20.47 -9.16 15.34
CA GLN A 25 21.19 -10.11 14.50
C GLN A 25 20.98 -9.81 13.01
N ALA A 26 19.74 -9.51 12.60
CA ALA A 26 19.44 -9.18 11.22
C ALA A 26 20.14 -7.88 10.78
N ALA A 27 20.07 -6.83 11.59
CA ALA A 27 20.73 -5.56 11.32
C ALA A 27 22.26 -5.70 11.23
N ALA A 28 22.86 -6.51 12.12
CA ALA A 28 24.28 -6.83 12.09
C ALA A 28 24.69 -7.59 10.81
N ALA A 29 23.88 -8.54 10.36
CA ALA A 29 24.11 -9.28 9.12
C ALA A 29 24.09 -8.38 7.88
N THR A 30 23.34 -7.27 7.93
CA THR A 30 23.25 -6.27 6.85
C THR A 30 24.17 -5.06 7.03
N GLY A 31 24.90 -4.98 8.15
CA GLY A 31 25.84 -3.88 8.43
C GLY A 31 25.20 -2.53 8.75
N VAL A 32 23.94 -2.52 9.22
CA VAL A 32 23.19 -1.29 9.55
C VAL A 32 22.71 -1.30 11.00
N SER A 33 22.21 -0.16 11.48
CA SER A 33 21.61 -0.08 12.82
C SER A 33 20.24 -0.77 12.89
N ILE A 34 19.79 -1.17 14.09
CA ILE A 34 18.45 -1.77 14.27
C ILE A 34 17.35 -0.84 13.76
N SER A 35 17.45 0.46 14.06
CA SER A 35 16.46 1.45 13.63
C SER A 35 16.43 1.61 12.11
N GLU A 36 17.59 1.55 11.46
CA GLU A 36 17.69 1.62 10.01
C GLU A 36 17.13 0.36 9.34
N PHE A 37 17.52 -0.82 9.82
CA PHE A 37 16.99 -2.09 9.35
C PHE A 37 15.45 -2.14 9.46
N MET A 38 14.90 -1.74 10.62
CA MET A 38 13.45 -1.72 10.82
C MET A 38 12.75 -0.73 9.90
N LEU A 39 13.27 0.50 9.78
CA LEU A 39 12.64 1.52 8.95
C LEU A 39 12.64 1.11 7.47
N GLU A 40 13.76 0.60 6.98
CA GLU A 40 13.89 0.18 5.59
C GLU A 40 12.95 -0.99 5.26
N ARG A 41 12.81 -1.96 6.18
CA ARG A 41 11.87 -3.07 6.00
C ARG A 41 10.41 -2.60 6.06
N ALA A 42 10.07 -1.75 7.02
CA ALA A 42 8.73 -1.21 7.16
C ALA A 42 8.31 -0.38 5.95
N LEU A 43 9.23 0.41 5.36
CA LEU A 43 8.96 1.19 4.16
C LEU A 43 8.68 0.30 2.93
N ARG A 44 9.46 -0.76 2.75
CA ARG A 44 9.19 -1.74 1.68
C ARG A 44 7.83 -2.39 1.84
N ASP A 45 7.54 -2.94 3.01
CA ASP A 45 6.27 -3.61 3.27
C ASP A 45 5.08 -2.63 3.12
N ALA A 46 5.25 -1.35 3.49
CA ALA A 46 4.24 -0.31 3.28
C ALA A 46 4.04 0.03 1.80
N GLN A 47 5.11 0.10 1.01
CA GLN A 47 5.02 0.31 -0.44
C GLN A 47 4.30 -0.86 -1.12
N ASP A 48 4.66 -2.09 -0.77
CA ASP A 48 4.02 -3.29 -1.31
C ASP A 48 2.53 -3.30 -0.96
N ALA A 49 2.16 -2.99 0.29
CA ALA A 49 0.75 -2.90 0.70
C ALA A 49 -0.05 -1.80 -0.02
N ILE A 50 0.61 -0.70 -0.42
CA ILE A 50 -0.02 0.36 -1.24
C ILE A 50 -0.14 -0.08 -2.70
N LEU A 51 0.85 -0.80 -3.22
CA LEU A 51 0.90 -1.25 -4.62
C LEU A 51 -0.03 -2.43 -4.89
N ASP A 52 -0.21 -3.34 -3.93
CA ASP A 52 -1.22 -4.42 -4.00
C ASP A 52 -2.63 -3.87 -4.22
N GLN A 53 -2.90 -2.60 -3.84
CA GLN A 53 -4.19 -1.94 -4.10
C GLN A 53 -4.33 -1.36 -5.51
N ARG A 54 -3.28 -1.40 -6.34
CA ARG A 54 -3.25 -0.76 -7.67
C ARG A 54 -3.09 -1.74 -8.83
N ILE A 55 -2.76 -3.00 -8.54
CA ILE A 55 -2.54 -4.02 -9.57
C ILE A 55 -3.70 -5.01 -9.51
N PHE A 56 -4.55 -4.97 -10.53
CA PHE A 56 -5.57 -5.98 -10.76
C PHE A 56 -4.97 -7.11 -11.57
N TYR A 57 -4.99 -8.32 -11.03
CA TYR A 57 -4.60 -9.52 -11.76
C TYR A 57 -5.84 -10.07 -12.46
N PHE A 58 -5.74 -10.25 -13.77
CA PHE A 58 -6.75 -10.91 -14.59
C PHE A 58 -6.13 -12.10 -15.30
N THR A 59 -6.86 -13.20 -15.37
CA THR A 59 -6.67 -14.19 -16.43
C THR A 59 -7.06 -13.58 -17.79
N PRO A 60 -6.61 -14.13 -18.92
CA PRO A 60 -6.99 -13.61 -20.24
C PRO A 60 -8.51 -13.47 -20.43
N ASP A 61 -9.28 -14.47 -19.99
CA ASP A 61 -10.74 -14.46 -20.11
C ASP A 61 -11.38 -13.36 -19.24
N GLU A 62 -10.86 -13.13 -18.03
CA GLU A 62 -11.34 -12.05 -17.15
C GLU A 62 -10.99 -10.67 -17.72
N TYR A 63 -9.83 -10.53 -18.38
CA TYR A 63 -9.43 -9.31 -19.04
C TYR A 63 -10.37 -8.99 -20.22
N ASP A 64 -10.65 -9.97 -21.08
CA ASP A 64 -11.54 -9.80 -22.23
C ASP A 64 -12.96 -9.44 -21.77
N ALA A 65 -13.47 -10.09 -20.72
CA ALA A 65 -14.76 -9.76 -20.12
C ALA A 65 -14.78 -8.34 -19.51
N PHE A 66 -13.69 -7.92 -18.87
CA PHE A 66 -13.55 -6.57 -18.31
C PHE A 66 -13.54 -5.50 -19.41
N VAL A 67 -12.80 -5.72 -20.50
CA VAL A 67 -12.76 -4.79 -21.64
C VAL A 67 -14.13 -4.69 -22.31
N ALA A 68 -14.81 -5.82 -22.54
CA ALA A 68 -16.13 -5.84 -23.16
C ALA A 68 -17.18 -5.05 -22.35
N GLN A 69 -17.11 -5.08 -21.01
CA GLN A 69 -17.99 -4.28 -20.16
C GLN A 69 -17.68 -2.78 -20.23
N GLY A 70 -16.42 -2.41 -20.48
CA GLY A 70 -16.01 -1.01 -20.64
C GLY A 70 -16.54 -0.34 -21.92
N GLU A 71 -16.82 -1.14 -22.96
CA GLU A 71 -17.29 -0.64 -24.25
C GLU A 71 -18.79 -0.30 -24.29
N ASP A 72 -19.60 -0.76 -23.32
CA ASP A 72 -21.02 -0.40 -23.20
C ASP A 72 -21.20 0.96 -22.50
N VAL A 73 -20.79 2.02 -23.18
CA VAL A 73 -20.80 3.40 -22.67
C VAL A 73 -22.20 3.84 -22.24
N ALA A 74 -23.26 3.40 -22.93
CA ALA A 74 -24.63 3.85 -22.67
C ALA A 74 -25.22 3.22 -21.40
N GLU A 75 -25.09 1.89 -21.22
CA GLU A 75 -25.55 1.23 -20.01
C GLU A 75 -24.74 1.67 -18.79
N ASN A 76 -23.43 1.87 -18.96
CA ASN A 76 -22.54 2.35 -17.91
C ASN A 76 -22.89 3.77 -17.45
N GLN A 77 -23.20 4.68 -18.37
CA GLN A 77 -23.55 6.06 -18.02
C GLN A 77 -24.83 6.15 -17.17
N ALA A 78 -25.85 5.35 -17.49
CA ALA A 78 -27.08 5.28 -16.69
C ALA A 78 -26.83 4.72 -15.28
N LYS A 79 -25.97 3.69 -15.15
CA LYS A 79 -25.58 3.12 -13.84
C LYS A 79 -24.76 4.11 -13.01
N ILE A 80 -23.81 4.81 -13.62
CA ILE A 80 -22.97 5.83 -12.95
C ILE A 80 -23.85 6.97 -12.44
N GLN A 81 -24.76 7.49 -13.27
CA GLN A 81 -25.70 8.54 -12.89
C GLN A 81 -26.48 8.16 -11.62
N LYS A 82 -27.02 6.93 -11.58
CA LYS A 82 -27.75 6.40 -10.42
C LYS A 82 -26.91 6.28 -9.15
N ILE A 83 -25.61 5.98 -9.27
CA ILE A 83 -24.68 5.94 -8.12
C ILE A 83 -24.41 7.36 -7.61
N MET A 84 -24.17 8.31 -8.52
CA MET A 84 -23.89 9.70 -8.16
C MET A 84 -25.09 10.42 -7.52
N GLU A 85 -26.31 10.02 -7.88
CA GLU A 85 -27.56 10.55 -7.29
C GLU A 85 -27.87 9.96 -5.90
N ARG A 86 -27.17 8.90 -5.48
CA ARG A 86 -27.39 8.25 -4.20
C ARG A 86 -26.65 9.02 -3.10
N LYS A 87 -27.39 9.44 -2.06
CA LYS A 87 -26.80 10.10 -0.89
C LYS A 87 -25.72 9.20 -0.26
N ALA A 88 -24.56 9.76 0.04
CA ALA A 88 -23.47 8.98 0.56
C ALA A 88 -23.81 8.46 1.98
N PRO A 89 -23.42 7.22 2.34
CA PRO A 89 -23.76 6.61 3.63
C PRO A 89 -23.33 7.41 4.87
N TRP A 90 -22.34 8.30 4.72
CA TRP A 90 -21.78 9.13 5.79
C TRP A 90 -22.34 10.55 5.84
N GLU A 91 -23.24 10.93 4.93
CA GLU A 91 -23.94 12.23 4.96
C GLU A 91 -25.24 12.16 5.78
N SER A 92 -25.25 11.33 6.83
CA SER A 92 -26.36 11.26 7.80
C SER A 92 -26.19 12.32 8.88
#